data_AF-A0A2V8AXL1-F1
#
_entry.id   AF-A0A2V8AXL1-F1
#
_cell.length_a   1.000
_cell.length_b   1.000
_cell.length_c   1.000
_cell.angle_alpha   90.00
_cell.angle_beta   90.00
_cell.angle_gamma   90.00
#
_symmetry.space_group_name_H-M   'P 1'
#
loop_
_entity.id
_entity.type
_entity.pdbx_description
1 polymer ?
#
loop_
_entity_poly.entity_id
_entity_poly.type
_entity_poly.pdbx_seq_one_letter_code
_entity_poly.pdbx_strand_id
1 'polypeptide(L)'
;MIDVAYHGGVSDARMGDVDDLATARTLIATLRDEITKLRREKATLQHQLNVLCQRLFGKKSERVSPDQLRLAFAQLANEPQAASEPIEMDSGERPGRSRRRAAPPTGRRLLPPALPRQRVEIDVPEADKICACGQTKVRISESVSEKPEYIPASVRVLETARFKYACPRCHDGVIEAAAPPQAVEKSLAAEGLLAHVVVSKYVDHLPLYRLERILLRQGLDLSRTTLCGWVADVATALTPIGDEL
;
A
#
# COMPACT_ATOMS: atom_id res chain seq x y z
N MET A 1 30.25 46.03 -22.74
CA MET A 1 31.14 46.92 -23.50
C MET A 1 31.02 46.54 -24.97
N ILE A 2 29.95 46.99 -25.63
CA ILE A 2 29.82 47.04 -27.09
C ILE A 2 28.98 48.30 -27.35
N ASP A 3 29.66 49.37 -27.75
CA ASP A 3 29.07 50.62 -28.20
C ASP A 3 28.43 50.41 -29.58
N VAL A 4 27.19 50.87 -29.74
CA VAL A 4 26.57 51.01 -31.06
C VAL A 4 26.15 52.47 -31.21
N ALA A 5 26.95 53.18 -32.01
CA ALA A 5 26.82 54.60 -32.29
C ALA A 5 25.50 54.94 -32.97
N TYR A 6 24.80 55.94 -32.42
CA TYR A 6 23.58 56.50 -32.99
C TYR A 6 23.98 57.66 -33.92
N HIS A 7 23.99 57.41 -35.23
CA HIS A 7 24.11 58.48 -36.22
C HIS A 7 22.71 58.95 -36.63
N GLY A 8 22.37 60.16 -36.16
CA GLY A 8 21.23 60.91 -36.64
C GLY A 8 21.47 61.42 -38.06
N GLY A 9 20.45 61.28 -38.90
CA GLY A 9 20.32 61.95 -40.18
C GLY A 9 18.85 62.26 -40.41
N VAL A 10 18.42 63.47 -40.04
CA VAL A 10 17.11 64.01 -40.43
C VAL A 10 17.30 64.66 -41.79
N SER A 11 16.68 64.10 -42.83
CA SER A 11 16.50 64.76 -44.13
C SER A 11 15.03 64.77 -44.50
N ASP A 12 14.55 65.99 -44.69
CA ASP A 12 13.21 66.45 -45.02
C ASP A 12 12.69 65.82 -46.32
N ALA A 13 11.57 65.08 -46.23
CA ALA A 13 10.80 64.59 -47.37
C ALA A 13 9.30 64.62 -47.05
N ARG A 14 8.77 65.81 -46.74
CA ARG A 14 7.33 66.04 -46.61
C ARG A 14 6.66 65.99 -47.99
N MET A 15 5.99 64.89 -48.30
CA MET A 15 4.77 64.74 -49.15
C MET A 15 4.68 63.32 -49.75
N GLY A 16 4.49 62.34 -48.87
CA GLY A 16 4.17 60.92 -49.14
C GLY A 16 3.75 60.16 -47.87
N ASP A 17 4.10 60.70 -46.70
CA ASP A 17 4.03 60.08 -45.37
C ASP A 17 2.65 59.68 -44.83
N VAL A 18 1.52 60.11 -45.40
CA VAL A 18 0.20 59.82 -44.79
C VAL A 18 -0.22 58.37 -45.05
N ASP A 19 0.05 57.86 -46.25
CA ASP A 19 -0.21 56.46 -46.61
C ASP A 19 0.83 55.51 -45.99
N ASP A 20 2.10 55.94 -45.89
CA ASP A 20 3.17 55.17 -45.23
C ASP A 20 2.96 55.09 -43.70
N LEU A 21 2.46 56.15 -43.07
CA LEU A 21 2.14 56.14 -41.63
C LEU A 21 0.86 55.31 -41.35
N ALA A 22 -0.13 55.36 -42.24
CA ALA A 22 -1.34 54.54 -42.12
C ALA A 22 -1.02 53.06 -42.30
N THR A 23 -0.23 52.70 -43.31
CA THR A 23 0.23 51.32 -43.54
C THR A 23 1.19 50.83 -42.46
N ALA A 24 2.07 51.68 -41.92
CA ALA A 24 2.89 51.32 -40.77
C ALA A 24 2.04 51.06 -39.51
N ARG A 25 0.98 51.85 -39.27
CA ARG A 25 0.07 51.65 -38.14
C ARG A 25 -0.74 50.36 -38.27
N THR A 26 -1.21 50.01 -39.47
CA THR A 26 -1.89 48.74 -39.70
C THR A 26 -0.95 47.56 -39.53
N LEU A 27 0.30 47.65 -40.02
CA LEU A 27 1.33 46.63 -39.83
C LEU A 27 1.71 46.45 -38.35
N ILE A 28 1.82 47.54 -37.58
CA ILE A 28 2.06 47.46 -36.13
C ILE A 28 0.89 46.80 -35.41
N ALA A 29 -0.35 47.04 -35.84
CA ALA A 29 -1.53 46.39 -35.27
C ALA A 29 -1.55 44.88 -35.57
N THR A 30 -1.29 44.48 -36.81
CA THR A 30 -1.24 43.06 -37.20
C THR A 30 -0.12 42.31 -36.48
N LEU A 31 1.08 42.90 -36.38
CA LEU A 31 2.20 42.30 -35.64
C LEU A 31 1.90 42.18 -34.15
N ARG A 32 1.19 43.15 -33.55
CA ARG A 32 0.75 43.04 -32.15
C ARG A 32 -0.24 41.89 -31.97
N ASP A 33 -1.21 41.76 -32.87
CA ASP A 33 -2.17 40.66 -32.84
C ASP A 33 -1.48 39.31 -32.99
N GLU A 34 -0.51 39.17 -33.89
CA GLU A 34 0.31 37.95 -34.03
C GLU A 34 1.12 37.65 -32.76
N ILE A 35 1.73 38.66 -32.14
CA ILE A 35 2.46 38.47 -30.87
C ILE A 35 1.50 38.01 -29.78
N THR A 36 0.28 38.54 -29.71
CA THR A 36 -0.70 38.06 -28.71
C THR A 36 -1.14 36.62 -28.98
N LYS A 37 -1.32 36.24 -30.26
CA LYS A 37 -1.66 34.87 -30.65
C LYS A 37 -0.54 33.89 -30.29
N LEU A 38 0.70 34.19 -30.66
CA LEU A 38 1.87 33.37 -30.31
C LEU A 38 2.08 33.25 -28.80
N ARG A 39 1.81 34.32 -28.02
CA ARG A 39 1.87 34.26 -26.56
C ARG A 39 0.81 33.33 -25.97
N ARG A 40 -0.41 33.33 -26.51
CA ARG A 40 -1.47 32.41 -26.08
C ARG A 40 -1.10 30.96 -26.39
N GLU A 41 -0.61 30.71 -27.61
CA GLU A 41 -0.16 29.37 -28.03
C GLU A 41 1.02 28.86 -27.18
N LYS A 42 1.98 29.74 -26.87
CA LYS A 42 3.07 29.39 -25.96
C LYS A 42 2.55 29.02 -24.56
N ALA A 43 1.60 29.77 -24.03
CA ALA A 43 1.02 29.49 -22.71
C ALA A 43 0.25 28.16 -22.68
N THR A 44 -0.52 27.86 -23.72
CA THR A 44 -1.25 26.58 -23.82
C THR A 44 -0.30 25.40 -23.94
N LEU A 45 0.74 25.50 -24.79
CA LEU A 45 1.76 24.46 -24.93
C LEU A 45 2.55 24.24 -23.64
N GLN A 46 2.94 25.32 -22.95
CA GLN A 46 3.62 25.22 -21.65
C GLN A 46 2.74 24.56 -20.60
N HIS A 47 1.44 24.87 -20.56
CA HIS A 47 0.50 24.21 -19.66
C HIS A 47 0.39 22.71 -19.97
N GLN A 48 0.24 22.33 -21.23
CA GLN A 48 0.19 20.93 -21.65
C GLN A 48 1.46 20.16 -21.28
N LEU A 49 2.64 20.76 -21.52
CA LEU A 49 3.92 20.17 -21.12
C LEU A 49 4.01 19.99 -19.61
N ASN A 50 3.61 20.98 -18.82
CA ASN A 50 3.62 20.85 -17.36
C ASN A 50 2.70 19.73 -16.88
N VAL A 51 1.50 19.59 -17.46
CA VAL A 51 0.58 18.50 -17.14
C VAL A 51 1.17 17.14 -17.52
N LEU A 52 1.80 17.02 -18.69
CA LEU A 52 2.46 15.78 -19.13
C LEU A 52 3.67 15.45 -18.25
N CYS A 53 4.52 16.42 -17.95
CA CYS A 53 5.64 16.25 -17.03
C CYS A 53 5.16 15.85 -15.64
N GLN A 54 4.05 16.39 -15.15
CA GLN A 54 3.46 15.99 -13.87
C GLN A 54 2.85 14.58 -13.92
N ARG A 55 2.31 14.12 -15.06
CA ARG A 55 1.83 12.74 -15.21
C ARG A 55 2.97 11.71 -15.33
N LEU A 56 4.03 12.06 -16.07
CA LEU A 56 5.15 11.16 -16.36
C LEU A 56 6.20 11.14 -15.24
N PHE A 57 6.50 12.31 -14.67
CA PHE A 57 7.55 12.51 -13.67
C PHE A 57 7.02 13.02 -12.32
N GLY A 58 5.71 13.20 -12.17
CA GLY A 58 5.12 13.56 -10.88
C GLY A 58 5.30 12.47 -9.84
N LYS A 59 5.44 12.90 -8.59
CA LYS A 59 5.59 12.00 -7.45
C LYS A 59 4.28 11.20 -7.31
N LYS A 60 4.34 9.88 -7.51
CA LYS A 60 3.24 8.93 -7.26
C LYS A 60 2.93 8.76 -5.77
N SER A 61 3.24 9.76 -4.93
CA SER A 61 3.01 9.72 -3.50
C SER A 61 2.01 10.79 -3.12
N GLU A 62 1.06 10.41 -2.27
CA GLU A 62 0.01 11.23 -1.64
C GLU A 62 0.59 12.29 -0.66
N ARG A 63 1.77 12.85 -0.95
CA ARG A 63 2.27 14.01 -0.21
C ARG A 63 1.63 15.25 -0.80
N VAL A 64 0.50 15.63 -0.20
CA VAL A 64 -0.24 16.86 -0.51
C VAL A 64 0.73 18.04 -0.46
N SER A 65 0.82 18.78 -1.55
CA SER A 65 1.66 19.98 -1.61
C SER A 65 1.00 21.11 -0.80
N PRO A 66 1.79 21.96 -0.12
CA PRO A 66 1.24 23.04 0.72
C PRO A 66 0.41 24.04 -0.07
N ASP A 67 0.68 24.22 -1.36
CA ASP A 67 -0.11 25.11 -2.21
C ASP A 67 -1.46 24.50 -2.62
N GLN A 68 -1.55 23.16 -2.71
CA GLN A 68 -2.81 22.45 -2.94
C GLN A 68 -3.71 22.49 -1.70
N LEU A 69 -3.12 22.49 -0.49
CA LEU A 69 -3.85 22.77 0.76
C LEU A 69 -4.37 24.21 0.77
N ARG A 70 -3.54 25.19 0.39
CA ARG A 70 -3.96 26.60 0.30
C ARG A 70 -5.12 26.80 -0.68
N LEU A 71 -5.10 26.13 -1.83
CA LEU A 71 -6.21 26.19 -2.79
C LEU A 71 -7.50 25.58 -2.22
N ALA A 72 -7.41 24.44 -1.54
CA ALA A 72 -8.56 23.80 -0.91
C ALA A 72 -9.16 24.66 0.22
N PHE A 73 -8.32 25.29 1.04
CA PHE A 73 -8.77 26.24 2.07
C PHE A 73 -9.37 27.52 1.47
N ALA A 74 -8.81 28.03 0.37
CA ALA A 74 -9.37 29.18 -0.33
C ALA A 74 -10.70 28.86 -1.02
N GLN A 75 -10.91 27.62 -1.47
CA GLN A 75 -12.19 27.15 -2.02
C GLN A 75 -13.25 27.04 -0.92
N LEU A 76 -12.93 26.46 0.24
CA LEU A 76 -13.82 26.39 1.40
C LEU A 76 -14.20 27.78 1.96
N ALA A 77 -13.31 28.76 1.87
CA ALA A 77 -13.58 30.14 2.30
C ALA A 77 -14.47 30.92 1.32
N ASN A 78 -14.57 30.48 0.06
CA ASN A 78 -15.33 31.16 -1.00
C ASN A 78 -16.67 30.46 -1.32
N GLU A 79 -16.99 29.33 -0.68
CA GLU A 79 -18.34 28.80 -0.73
C GLU A 79 -19.27 29.70 0.09
N PRO A 80 -20.42 30.13 -0.48
CA PRO A 80 -21.41 30.87 0.32
C PRO A 80 -21.87 29.94 1.43
N GLN A 81 -21.68 30.34 2.68
CA GLN A 81 -22.25 29.65 3.83
C GLN A 81 -23.76 29.49 3.58
N ALA A 82 -24.20 28.28 3.25
CA ALA A 82 -25.60 27.92 3.41
C ALA A 82 -25.89 28.11 4.90
N ALA A 83 -26.77 29.07 5.21
CA ALA A 83 -27.23 29.32 6.56
C ALA A 83 -27.76 27.99 7.13
N SER A 84 -26.97 27.39 8.03
CA SER A 84 -27.45 26.29 8.84
C SER A 84 -28.36 26.90 9.87
N GLU A 85 -29.61 26.44 9.87
CA GLU A 85 -30.57 26.71 10.93
C GLU A 85 -29.93 26.42 12.30
N PRO A 86 -30.21 27.23 13.33
CA PRO A 86 -29.71 26.96 14.67
C PRO A 86 -30.28 25.62 15.13
N ILE A 87 -29.43 24.60 15.14
CA ILE A 87 -29.72 23.33 15.80
C ILE A 87 -29.92 23.67 17.28
N GLU A 88 -31.14 23.52 17.77
CA GLU A 88 -31.44 23.58 19.20
C GLU A 88 -30.51 22.60 19.92
N MET A 89 -29.59 23.16 20.72
CA MET A 89 -28.82 22.39 21.67
C MET A 89 -29.77 21.84 22.71
N ASP A 90 -30.23 20.60 22.49
CA ASP A 90 -30.80 19.79 23.55
C ASP A 90 -29.79 19.75 24.70
N SER A 91 -30.21 20.32 25.83
CA SER A 91 -29.44 20.38 27.06
C SER A 91 -29.50 19.01 27.72
N GLY A 92 -28.89 18.03 27.08
CA GLY A 92 -28.65 16.72 27.65
C GLY A 92 -27.87 16.87 28.95
N GLU A 93 -28.47 16.42 30.04
CA GLU A 93 -27.87 16.32 31.37
C GLU A 93 -26.42 15.85 31.27
N ARG A 94 -25.51 16.67 31.81
CA ARG A 94 -24.09 16.32 31.92
C ARG A 94 -23.96 15.00 32.69
N PRO A 95 -23.44 13.92 32.09
CA PRO A 95 -22.94 12.82 32.89
C PRO A 95 -21.69 13.35 33.59
N GLY A 96 -21.87 13.76 34.84
CA GLY A 96 -20.80 14.05 35.76
C GLY A 96 -19.95 12.81 35.97
N ARG A 97 -18.88 12.68 35.18
CA ARG A 97 -17.65 12.00 35.59
C ARG A 97 -16.53 12.50 34.72
N SER A 98 -15.73 13.39 35.30
CA SER A 98 -14.37 13.63 34.83
C SER A 98 -13.64 12.29 34.86
N ARG A 99 -13.63 11.57 33.73
CA ARG A 99 -12.61 10.56 33.49
C ARG A 99 -11.31 11.34 33.41
N ARG A 100 -10.63 11.47 34.56
CA ARG A 100 -9.20 11.79 34.57
C ARG A 100 -8.59 10.87 33.52
N ARG A 101 -8.10 11.43 32.41
CA ARG A 101 -7.31 10.67 31.45
C ARG A 101 -6.13 10.17 32.28
N ALA A 102 -6.18 8.89 32.66
CA ALA A 102 -5.07 8.25 33.33
C ALA A 102 -3.85 8.50 32.45
N ALA A 103 -2.80 9.06 33.02
CA ALA A 103 -1.54 9.21 32.32
C ALA A 103 -1.19 7.84 31.73
N PRO A 104 -0.79 7.76 30.44
CA PRO A 104 -0.44 6.49 29.84
C PRO A 104 0.64 5.83 30.71
N PRO A 105 0.51 4.52 31.00
CA PRO A 105 1.47 3.83 31.85
C PRO A 105 2.87 4.02 31.26
N THR A 106 3.74 4.62 32.07
CA THR A 106 5.13 4.94 31.73
C THR A 106 5.94 3.65 31.85
N GLY A 107 5.78 2.76 30.88
CA GLY A 107 6.44 1.47 30.83
C GLY A 107 6.24 0.79 29.48
N ARG A 108 7.13 -0.15 29.11
CA ARG A 108 6.91 -0.98 27.92
C ARG A 108 5.62 -1.75 28.11
N ARG A 109 4.71 -1.66 27.13
CA ARG A 109 3.48 -2.45 27.11
C ARG A 109 3.85 -3.94 27.13
N LEU A 110 3.25 -4.69 28.06
CA LEU A 110 3.43 -6.13 28.13
C LEU A 110 2.99 -6.78 26.82
N LEU A 111 3.73 -7.80 26.38
CA LEU A 111 3.36 -8.57 25.20
C LEU A 111 2.09 -9.39 25.50
N PRO A 112 1.22 -9.62 24.50
CA PRO A 112 0.00 -10.41 24.69
C PRO A 112 0.29 -11.79 25.29
N PRO A 113 -0.47 -12.23 26.33
CA PRO A 113 -0.23 -13.52 26.97
C PRO A 113 -0.56 -14.72 26.08
N ALA A 114 -1.40 -14.52 25.05
CA ALA A 114 -1.80 -15.55 24.11
C ALA A 114 -0.70 -15.98 23.12
N LEU A 115 0.37 -15.18 22.97
CA LEU A 115 1.48 -15.55 22.09
C LEU A 115 2.33 -16.66 22.74
N PRO A 116 2.71 -17.71 21.98
CA PRO A 116 3.56 -18.77 22.50
C PRO A 116 4.93 -18.20 22.90
N ARG A 117 5.42 -18.58 24.09
CA ARG A 117 6.75 -18.18 24.60
C ARG A 117 7.72 -19.34 24.49
N GLN A 118 8.83 -19.14 23.79
CA GLN A 118 9.98 -20.04 23.80
C GLN A 118 11.02 -19.49 24.79
N ARG A 119 11.27 -20.22 25.89
CA ARG A 119 12.29 -19.84 26.88
C ARG A 119 13.63 -20.42 26.48
N VAL A 120 14.63 -19.56 26.30
CA VAL A 120 16.03 -19.94 26.12
C VAL A 120 16.76 -19.61 27.42
N GLU A 121 17.21 -20.64 28.14
CA GLU A 121 17.95 -20.47 29.38
C GLU A 121 19.43 -20.29 29.07
N ILE A 122 19.97 -19.12 29.42
CA ILE A 122 21.40 -18.83 29.30
C ILE A 122 21.99 -18.95 30.69
N ASP A 123 22.72 -20.04 30.91
CA ASP A 123 23.35 -20.36 32.18
C ASP A 123 24.79 -19.85 32.23
N VAL A 124 25.24 -19.53 33.44
CA VAL A 124 26.63 -19.16 33.71
C VAL A 124 27.54 -20.39 33.51
N PRO A 125 28.77 -20.26 32.98
CA PRO A 125 29.72 -21.38 32.88
C PRO A 125 29.98 -22.08 34.22
N GLU A 126 30.27 -23.38 34.21
CA GLU A 126 30.46 -24.17 35.44
C GLU A 126 31.59 -23.64 36.35
N ALA A 127 32.65 -23.09 35.76
CA ALA A 127 33.76 -22.49 36.51
C ALA A 127 33.31 -21.33 37.40
N ASP A 128 32.37 -20.51 36.92
CA ASP A 128 31.86 -19.33 37.63
C ASP A 128 30.74 -19.68 38.62
N LYS A 129 30.23 -20.92 38.58
CA LYS A 129 29.29 -21.46 39.58
C LYS A 129 30.01 -21.81 40.89
N ILE A 130 31.33 -21.84 40.93
CA ILE A 130 32.09 -22.06 42.16
C ILE A 130 32.31 -20.71 42.85
N CYS A 131 31.96 -20.63 44.14
CA CYS A 131 32.22 -19.47 44.97
C CYS A 131 33.68 -19.47 45.44
N ALA A 132 34.23 -18.30 45.79
CA ALA A 132 35.59 -18.18 46.33
C ALA A 132 35.81 -19.01 47.62
N CYS A 133 34.74 -19.35 48.34
CA CYS A 133 34.79 -20.23 49.52
C CYS A 133 34.75 -21.75 49.21
N GLY A 134 34.74 -22.14 47.92
CA GLY A 134 34.69 -23.54 47.48
C GLY A 134 33.29 -24.15 47.42
N GLN A 135 32.24 -23.41 47.79
CA GLN A 135 30.84 -23.86 47.66
C GLN A 135 30.24 -23.51 46.30
N THR A 136 29.30 -24.33 45.83
CA THR A 136 28.56 -24.08 44.58
C THR A 136 27.49 -23.00 44.78
N LYS A 137 27.47 -21.99 43.91
CA LYS A 137 26.44 -20.94 43.86
C LYS A 137 25.10 -21.52 43.46
N VAL A 138 24.03 -21.06 44.13
CA VAL A 138 22.64 -21.47 43.86
C VAL A 138 21.95 -20.42 42.99
N ARG A 139 20.98 -20.82 42.16
CA ARG A 139 20.16 -19.91 41.34
C ARG A 139 19.17 -19.15 42.25
N ILE A 140 19.26 -17.82 42.29
CA ILE A 140 18.47 -16.97 43.21
C ILE A 140 17.32 -16.26 42.49
N SER A 141 17.62 -15.63 41.36
CA SER A 141 16.67 -14.83 40.59
C SER A 141 16.98 -14.92 39.12
N GLU A 142 16.02 -14.54 38.28
CA GLU A 142 16.23 -14.43 36.84
C GLU A 142 15.80 -13.08 36.31
N SER A 143 16.56 -12.57 35.34
CA SER A 143 16.20 -11.41 34.55
C SER A 143 15.59 -11.88 33.23
N VAL A 144 14.27 -11.73 33.07
CA VAL A 144 13.55 -12.12 31.86
C VAL A 144 13.44 -10.93 30.91
N SER A 145 13.90 -11.10 29.67
CA SER A 145 13.66 -10.15 28.57
C SER A 145 12.80 -10.82 27.52
N GLU A 146 11.59 -10.31 27.29
CA GLU A 146 10.72 -10.78 26.22
C GLU A 146 11.02 -10.03 24.91
N LYS A 147 11.14 -10.77 23.81
CA LYS A 147 11.28 -10.22 22.46
C LYS A 147 10.36 -10.99 21.51
N PRO A 148 9.52 -10.30 20.70
CA PRO A 148 8.74 -10.98 19.69
C PRO A 148 9.66 -11.43 18.55
N GLU A 149 9.62 -12.72 18.24
CA GLU A 149 10.32 -13.33 17.10
C GLU A 149 9.31 -13.64 16.00
N TYR A 150 9.66 -13.35 14.73
CA TYR A 150 8.80 -13.62 13.58
C TYR A 150 9.30 -14.84 12.81
N ILE A 151 8.54 -15.94 12.88
CA ILE A 151 8.78 -17.13 12.07
C ILE A 151 7.81 -17.05 10.87
N PRO A 152 8.31 -16.93 9.62
CA PRO A 152 7.45 -16.84 8.45
C PRO A 152 6.66 -18.14 8.24
N ALA A 153 5.53 -18.03 7.54
CA ALA A 153 4.78 -19.21 7.11
C ALA A 153 5.66 -20.17 6.32
N SER A 154 5.68 -21.45 6.72
CA SER A 154 6.38 -22.54 6.03
C SER A 154 5.39 -23.38 5.23
N VAL A 155 5.72 -23.69 3.98
CA VAL A 155 4.93 -24.60 3.14
C VAL A 155 5.44 -26.03 3.35
N ARG A 156 4.54 -27.00 3.48
CA ARG A 156 4.85 -28.44 3.51
C ARG A 156 4.04 -29.19 2.47
N VAL A 157 4.59 -30.27 1.93
CA VAL A 157 3.89 -31.18 1.03
C VAL A 157 3.20 -32.26 1.86
N LEU A 158 1.91 -32.49 1.61
CA LEU A 158 1.14 -33.57 2.22
C LEU A 158 1.10 -34.75 1.26
N GLU A 159 1.94 -35.76 1.50
CA GLU A 159 1.93 -37.00 0.74
C GLU A 159 0.90 -37.98 1.31
N THR A 160 -0.19 -38.21 0.56
CA THR A 160 -1.21 -39.19 0.93
C THR A 160 -0.98 -40.49 0.18
N ALA A 161 -0.37 -41.46 0.84
CA ALA A 161 -0.17 -42.81 0.29
C ALA A 161 -1.41 -43.67 0.50
N ARG A 162 -1.96 -44.22 -0.59
CA ARG A 162 -3.07 -45.19 -0.55
C ARG A 162 -2.55 -46.57 -0.91
N PHE A 163 -2.61 -47.48 0.06
CA PHE A 163 -2.11 -48.83 -0.12
C PHE A 163 -3.12 -49.70 -0.88
N LYS A 164 -2.57 -50.57 -1.74
CA LYS A 164 -3.29 -51.54 -2.55
C LYS A 164 -2.93 -52.93 -2.06
N TYR A 165 -3.94 -53.77 -1.88
CA TYR A 165 -3.77 -55.14 -1.43
C TYR A 165 -4.33 -56.09 -2.49
N ALA A 166 -3.61 -57.19 -2.73
CA ALA A 166 -4.03 -58.25 -3.62
C ALA A 166 -3.66 -59.59 -3.00
N CYS A 167 -4.51 -60.60 -3.20
CA CYS A 167 -4.24 -61.97 -2.78
C CYS A 167 -3.15 -62.59 -3.68
N PRO A 168 -1.96 -62.96 -3.16
CA PRO A 168 -0.88 -63.51 -3.99
C PRO A 168 -1.17 -64.93 -4.51
N ARG A 169 -2.15 -65.63 -3.93
CA ARG A 169 -2.47 -67.03 -4.27
C ARG A 169 -3.63 -67.16 -5.25
N CYS A 170 -4.63 -66.31 -5.08
CA CYS A 170 -5.88 -66.37 -5.84
C CYS A 170 -5.97 -65.28 -6.91
N HIS A 171 -5.12 -64.24 -6.84
CA HIS A 171 -5.10 -63.09 -7.76
C HIS A 171 -6.47 -62.40 -7.93
N ASP A 172 -7.41 -62.67 -7.03
CA ASP A 172 -8.79 -62.21 -7.15
C ASP A 172 -8.93 -60.83 -6.51
N GLY A 173 -9.03 -59.80 -7.36
CA GLY A 173 -9.28 -58.41 -7.00
C GLY A 173 -8.11 -57.67 -6.33
N VAL A 174 -7.85 -56.45 -6.80
CA VAL A 174 -7.02 -55.47 -6.07
C VAL A 174 -7.95 -54.57 -5.28
N ILE A 175 -7.78 -54.53 -3.96
CA ILE A 175 -8.54 -53.65 -3.07
C ILE A 175 -7.66 -52.45 -2.73
N GLU A 176 -8.22 -51.25 -2.87
CA GLU A 176 -7.54 -49.98 -2.58
C GLU A 176 -8.34 -49.20 -1.53
N ALA A 177 -7.63 -48.49 -0.64
CA ALA A 177 -8.26 -47.54 0.26
C ALA A 177 -8.95 -46.39 -0.50
N ALA A 178 -10.17 -46.03 -0.09
CA ALA A 178 -10.90 -44.91 -0.67
C ALA A 178 -10.09 -43.61 -0.56
N ALA A 179 -10.20 -42.74 -1.57
CA ALA A 179 -9.56 -41.44 -1.51
C ALA A 179 -10.22 -40.59 -0.40
N PRO A 180 -9.43 -39.85 0.40
CA PRO A 180 -10.01 -38.93 1.36
C PRO A 180 -10.79 -37.84 0.62
N PRO A 181 -11.90 -37.34 1.20
CA PRO A 181 -12.61 -36.20 0.63
C PRO A 181 -11.70 -34.97 0.62
N GLN A 182 -11.80 -34.18 -0.45
CA GLN A 182 -11.08 -32.93 -0.63
C GLN A 182 -12.09 -31.79 -0.76
N ALA A 183 -11.79 -30.61 -0.18
CA ALA A 183 -12.68 -29.45 -0.26
C ALA A 183 -12.89 -28.97 -1.72
N VAL A 184 -11.82 -29.03 -2.52
CA VAL A 184 -11.87 -28.82 -3.98
C VAL A 184 -11.35 -30.09 -4.64
N GLU A 185 -12.20 -30.75 -5.40
CA GLU A 185 -11.85 -32.03 -6.04
C GLU A 185 -10.66 -31.87 -7.00
N LYS A 186 -9.69 -32.79 -6.90
CA LYS A 186 -8.51 -32.87 -7.79
C LYS A 186 -7.63 -31.62 -7.77
N SER A 187 -7.74 -30.79 -6.74
CA SER A 187 -6.85 -29.64 -6.56
C SER A 187 -5.43 -30.09 -6.24
N LEU A 188 -4.44 -29.37 -6.78
CA LEU A 188 -3.04 -29.52 -6.38
C LEU A 188 -2.81 -28.96 -4.96
N ALA A 189 -3.61 -28.00 -4.53
CA ALA A 189 -3.49 -27.36 -3.23
C ALA A 189 -4.30 -28.09 -2.17
N ALA A 190 -3.67 -28.35 -1.02
CA ALA A 190 -4.37 -28.72 0.19
C ALA A 190 -5.18 -27.54 0.76
N GLU A 191 -6.12 -27.84 1.64
CA GLU A 191 -7.12 -26.90 2.20
C GLU A 191 -6.45 -25.71 2.89
N GLY A 192 -5.34 -25.94 3.60
CA GLY A 192 -4.59 -24.87 4.27
C GLY A 192 -3.98 -23.86 3.30
N LEU A 193 -3.52 -24.31 2.13
CA LEU A 193 -2.98 -23.41 1.09
C LEU A 193 -4.11 -22.64 0.42
N LEU A 194 -5.24 -23.31 0.12
CA LEU A 194 -6.44 -22.67 -0.43
C LEU A 194 -6.95 -21.56 0.50
N ALA A 195 -7.08 -21.86 1.80
CA ALA A 195 -7.49 -20.89 2.81
C ALA A 195 -6.53 -19.71 2.88
N HIS A 196 -5.21 -19.96 2.88
CA HIS A 196 -4.20 -18.89 2.89
C HIS A 196 -4.34 -17.97 1.67
N VAL A 197 -4.57 -18.52 0.47
CA VAL A 197 -4.72 -17.72 -0.76
C VAL A 197 -5.95 -16.82 -0.71
N VAL A 198 -7.09 -17.35 -0.27
CA VAL A 198 -8.36 -16.59 -0.18
C VAL A 198 -8.28 -15.51 0.89
N VAL A 199 -7.79 -15.84 2.09
CA VAL A 199 -7.61 -14.87 3.18
C VAL A 199 -6.62 -13.78 2.76
N SER A 200 -5.47 -14.14 2.19
CA SER A 200 -4.48 -13.16 1.73
C SER A 200 -5.08 -12.22 0.68
N LYS A 201 -5.89 -12.74 -0.25
CA LYS A 201 -6.50 -11.92 -1.31
C LYS A 201 -7.56 -10.97 -0.77
N TYR A 202 -8.49 -11.46 0.04
CA TYR A 202 -9.70 -10.71 0.41
C TYR A 202 -9.59 -9.99 1.75
N VAL A 203 -8.92 -10.58 2.74
CA VAL A 203 -8.76 -9.99 4.09
C VAL A 203 -7.53 -9.09 4.13
N ASP A 204 -6.39 -9.59 3.63
CA ASP A 204 -5.12 -8.83 3.66
C ASP A 204 -4.93 -7.93 2.44
N HIS A 205 -5.92 -7.91 1.53
CA HIS A 205 -5.91 -7.15 0.27
C HIS A 205 -4.65 -7.36 -0.58
N LEU A 206 -4.11 -8.58 -0.56
CA LEU A 206 -2.88 -8.92 -1.24
C LEU A 206 -3.16 -9.37 -2.68
N PRO A 207 -2.76 -8.60 -3.70
CA PRO A 207 -3.06 -8.97 -5.08
C PRO A 207 -2.32 -10.26 -5.48
N LEU A 208 -2.97 -11.12 -6.27
CA LEU A 208 -2.48 -12.48 -6.54
C LEU A 208 -1.08 -12.55 -7.14
N TYR A 209 -0.68 -11.60 -8.00
CA TYR A 209 0.70 -11.54 -8.53
C TYR A 209 1.75 -11.32 -7.43
N ARG A 210 1.38 -10.63 -6.35
CA ARG A 210 2.26 -10.39 -5.20
C ARG A 210 2.31 -11.64 -4.34
N LEU A 211 1.19 -12.36 -4.21
CA LEU A 211 1.13 -13.61 -3.47
C LEU A 211 1.98 -14.69 -4.14
N GLU A 212 1.88 -14.82 -5.46
CA GLU A 212 2.78 -15.64 -6.30
C GLU A 212 4.25 -15.37 -5.97
N ARG A 213 4.68 -14.10 -5.93
CA ARG A 213 6.07 -13.73 -5.57
C ARG A 213 6.43 -14.03 -4.11
N ILE A 214 5.46 -14.05 -3.20
CA ILE A 214 5.69 -14.44 -1.79
C ILE A 214 5.90 -15.94 -1.70
N LEU A 215 5.02 -16.73 -2.33
CA LEU A 215 5.10 -18.19 -2.37
C LEU A 215 6.38 -18.65 -3.08
N LEU A 216 6.80 -17.94 -4.13
CA LEU A 216 8.08 -18.22 -4.80
C LEU A 216 9.29 -18.09 -3.87
N ARG A 217 9.27 -17.11 -2.94
CA ARG A 217 10.33 -16.98 -1.92
C ARG A 217 10.33 -18.12 -0.89
N GLN A 218 9.20 -18.83 -0.76
CA GLN A 218 9.06 -20.03 0.06
C GLN A 218 9.39 -21.30 -0.75
N GLY A 219 9.86 -21.18 -2.00
CA GLY A 219 10.20 -22.29 -2.88
C GLY A 219 9.01 -22.88 -3.64
N LEU A 220 7.83 -22.26 -3.57
CA LEU A 220 6.63 -22.72 -4.24
C LEU A 220 6.37 -21.86 -5.50
N ASP A 221 6.78 -22.36 -6.65
CA ASP A 221 6.56 -21.71 -7.94
C ASP A 221 5.16 -22.03 -8.47
N LEU A 222 4.25 -21.06 -8.37
CA LEU A 222 2.86 -21.18 -8.80
C LEU A 222 2.50 -20.01 -9.68
N SER A 223 1.91 -20.29 -10.84
CA SER A 223 1.43 -19.23 -11.71
C SER A 223 0.27 -18.48 -11.08
N ARG A 224 0.17 -17.17 -11.36
CA ARG A 224 -1.03 -16.38 -11.05
C ARG A 224 -2.33 -17.02 -11.55
N THR A 225 -2.32 -17.67 -12.71
CA THR A 225 -3.50 -18.32 -13.29
C THR A 225 -4.00 -19.45 -12.39
N THR A 226 -3.08 -20.25 -11.85
CA THR A 226 -3.39 -21.30 -10.88
C THR A 226 -4.05 -20.72 -9.62
N LEU A 227 -3.50 -19.63 -9.08
CA LEU A 227 -4.08 -18.95 -7.91
C LEU A 227 -5.48 -18.38 -8.21
N CYS A 228 -5.71 -17.82 -9.40
CA CYS A 228 -7.03 -17.36 -9.82
C CYS A 228 -8.03 -18.51 -9.89
N GLY A 229 -7.63 -19.65 -10.45
CA GLY A 229 -8.46 -20.87 -10.53
C GLY A 229 -8.89 -21.32 -9.15
N TRP A 230 -7.93 -21.48 -8.23
CA TRP A 230 -8.22 -21.88 -6.85
C TRP A 230 -9.19 -20.93 -6.14
N VAL A 231 -9.09 -19.62 -6.37
CA VAL A 231 -10.05 -18.68 -5.78
C VAL A 231 -11.47 -18.91 -6.32
N ALA A 232 -11.62 -19.22 -7.62
CA ALA A 232 -12.92 -19.52 -8.21
C ALA A 232 -13.48 -20.87 -7.69
N ASP A 233 -12.62 -21.88 -7.57
CA ASP A 233 -13.00 -23.20 -7.06
C ASP A 233 -13.47 -23.11 -5.60
N VAL A 234 -12.72 -22.38 -4.77
CA VAL A 234 -13.10 -22.16 -3.36
C VAL A 234 -14.38 -21.34 -3.26
N ALA A 235 -14.57 -20.32 -4.10
CA ALA A 235 -15.82 -19.56 -4.12
C ALA A 235 -17.02 -20.48 -4.44
N THR A 236 -16.86 -21.37 -5.42
CA THR A 236 -17.89 -22.36 -5.78
C THR A 236 -18.18 -23.34 -4.63
N ALA A 237 -17.13 -23.81 -3.96
CA ALA A 237 -17.27 -24.73 -2.83
C ALA A 237 -17.94 -24.07 -1.61
N LEU A 238 -17.77 -22.76 -1.42
CA LEU A 238 -18.33 -22.00 -0.32
C LEU A 238 -19.73 -21.43 -0.59
N THR A 239 -20.22 -21.44 -1.84
CA THR A 239 -21.56 -20.98 -2.22
C THR A 239 -22.68 -21.44 -1.26
N PRO A 240 -22.82 -22.74 -0.91
CA PRO A 240 -23.92 -23.17 -0.05
C PRO A 240 -23.88 -22.54 1.36
N ILE A 241 -22.68 -22.29 1.88
CA ILE A 241 -22.51 -21.63 3.18
C ILE A 241 -22.87 -20.14 3.07
N GLY A 242 -22.48 -19.50 1.96
CA GLY A 242 -22.80 -18.09 1.71
C GLY A 242 -24.29 -17.84 1.50
N ASP A 243 -25.00 -18.78 0.89
CA ASP A 243 -26.45 -18.68 0.67
C ASP A 243 -27.27 -18.87 1.95
N GLU A 244 -26.72 -19.57 2.96
CA GLU A 244 -27.36 -19.82 4.25
C GLU A 244 -27.09 -18.74 5.31
N LEU A 245 -26.12 -17.83 5.08
CA LEU A 245 -25.72 -16.74 5.99
C LEU A 245 -26.52 -15.44 5.75
#